data_AF-A0A3Q2XAZ8-F1
#
_entry.id   AF-A0A3Q2XAZ8-F1
#
_cell.length_a   1.000
_cell.length_b   1.000
_cell.length_c   1.000
_cell.angle_alpha   90.00
_cell.angle_beta   90.00
_cell.angle_gamma   90.00
#
_symmetry.space_group_name_H-M   'P 1'
#
loop_
_entity.id
_entity.type
_entity.pdbx_description
1 polymer ?
#
loop_
_entity_poly.entity_id
_entity_poly.type
_entity_poly.pdbx_seq_one_letter_code
_entity_poly.pdbx_strand_id
1 'polypeptide(L)'
;MADRRSGATGAPDQGRTTAARAAAVAELLLLEISNLLELYSKRETFTADVIAGDSRLVSVPPPSSQLDTPDKLWRLHAALLQCRGLMERAIAKEDEEMGSGTGEYETLRKMVKERLSFLINMTGELVKAVDGPAVMTPSLNDSVEPDSLTLFELKLWVFRVFTEVDYWAKTAVTILQALPKERVRTTRHRSTRSTRR
;
A
#
# COMPACT_ATOMS: atom_id res chain seq x y z
N MET A 1 9.32 50.18 7.97
CA MET A 1 8.01 49.62 7.59
C MET A 1 8.24 48.38 6.76
N ALA A 2 7.57 47.29 7.13
CA ALA A 2 7.65 45.98 6.50
C ALA A 2 7.09 46.00 5.07
N ASP A 3 7.58 45.10 4.21
CA ASP A 3 6.72 43.98 3.83
C ASP A 3 7.53 42.77 3.34
N ARG A 4 7.32 41.64 3.99
CA ARG A 4 7.83 40.32 3.60
C ARG A 4 6.73 39.66 2.78
N ARG A 5 6.97 39.40 1.50
CA ARG A 5 6.13 38.49 0.71
C ARG A 5 6.84 37.17 0.50
N SER A 6 6.63 36.27 1.45
CA SER A 6 6.83 34.83 1.28
C SER A 6 5.69 34.29 0.41
N GLY A 7 5.97 34.05 -0.87
CA GLY A 7 5.06 33.34 -1.78
C GLY A 7 5.20 31.84 -1.58
N ALA A 8 4.16 31.20 -1.03
CA ALA A 8 4.04 29.75 -0.95
C ALA A 8 3.72 29.17 -2.33
N THR A 9 4.72 28.56 -2.98
CA THR A 9 4.58 27.91 -4.30
C THR A 9 5.16 26.49 -4.31
N GLY A 10 5.03 25.73 -3.21
CA GLY A 10 5.67 24.41 -3.06
C GLY A 10 4.75 23.20 -2.88
N ALA A 11 3.44 23.40 -2.66
CA ALA A 11 2.55 22.32 -2.22
C ALA A 11 2.01 21.36 -3.32
N PRO A 12 1.60 21.82 -4.52
CA PRO A 12 0.93 20.93 -5.47
C PRO A 12 1.89 19.99 -6.22
N ASP A 13 3.14 20.41 -6.43
CA ASP A 13 4.12 19.61 -7.19
C ASP A 13 4.76 18.50 -6.34
N GLN A 14 4.86 18.73 -5.03
CA GLN A 14 5.36 17.73 -4.07
C GLN A 14 4.40 16.54 -3.98
N GLY A 15 3.09 16.80 -3.84
CA GLY A 15 2.08 15.73 -3.76
C GLY A 15 2.00 14.87 -5.02
N ARG A 16 2.17 15.45 -6.22
CA ARG A 16 2.22 14.71 -7.49
C ARG A 16 3.45 13.81 -7.59
N THR A 17 4.60 14.33 -7.18
CA THR A 17 5.86 13.58 -7.17
C THR A 17 5.78 12.42 -6.18
N THR A 18 5.17 12.64 -5.00
CA THR A 18 4.90 11.58 -4.02
C THR A 18 3.94 10.52 -4.56
N ALA A 19 2.87 10.90 -5.27
CA ALA A 19 1.93 9.96 -5.86
C ALA A 19 2.59 9.03 -6.91
N ALA A 20 3.41 9.60 -7.81
CA ALA A 20 4.13 8.81 -8.81
C ALA A 20 5.14 7.84 -8.16
N ARG A 21 5.86 8.30 -7.13
CA ARG A 21 6.78 7.44 -6.36
C ARG A 21 6.04 6.35 -5.60
N ALA A 22 4.91 6.68 -4.98
CA ALA A 22 4.08 5.72 -4.26
C ALA A 22 3.54 4.64 -5.21
N ALA A 23 3.13 5.01 -6.42
CA ALA A 23 2.70 4.05 -7.43
C ALA A 23 3.84 3.08 -7.81
N ALA A 24 5.05 3.58 -8.05
CA ALA A 24 6.21 2.73 -8.35
C ALA A 24 6.57 1.80 -7.18
N VAL A 25 6.47 2.29 -5.94
CA VAL A 25 6.68 1.45 -4.74
C VAL A 25 5.61 0.38 -4.63
N ALA A 26 4.35 0.70 -4.92
CA ALA A 26 3.24 -0.26 -4.89
C ALA A 26 3.43 -1.36 -5.95
N GLU A 27 3.92 -1.02 -7.15
CA GLU A 27 4.26 -2.01 -8.18
C GLU A 27 5.39 -2.95 -7.74
N LEU A 28 6.43 -2.40 -7.12
CA LEU A 28 7.53 -3.21 -6.57
C LEU A 28 7.05 -4.11 -5.43
N LEU A 29 6.22 -3.59 -4.51
CA LEU A 29 5.60 -4.39 -3.46
C LEU A 29 4.78 -5.54 -4.06
N LEU A 30 3.97 -5.25 -5.09
CA LEU A 30 3.15 -6.23 -5.77
C LEU A 30 3.97 -7.37 -6.39
N LEU A 31 5.09 -7.04 -7.03
CA LEU A 31 6.01 -8.03 -7.56
C LEU A 31 6.62 -8.89 -6.44
N GLU A 32 7.11 -8.25 -5.38
CA GLU A 32 7.77 -8.92 -4.25
C GLU A 32 6.80 -9.85 -3.49
N ILE A 33 5.57 -9.42 -3.23
CA ILE A 33 4.55 -10.24 -2.56
C ILE A 33 4.07 -11.40 -3.44
N SER A 34 3.96 -11.20 -4.75
CA SER A 34 3.60 -12.28 -5.68
C SER A 34 4.66 -13.38 -5.68
N ASN A 35 5.93 -12.99 -5.72
CA ASN A 35 7.05 -13.93 -5.63
C ASN A 35 7.09 -14.64 -4.27
N LEU A 36 6.81 -13.92 -3.17
CA LEU A 36 6.76 -14.49 -1.82
C LEU A 36 5.64 -15.54 -1.70
N LEU A 37 4.47 -15.25 -2.24
CA LEU A 37 3.34 -16.18 -2.31
C LEU A 37 3.70 -17.45 -3.10
N GLU A 38 4.39 -17.30 -4.23
CA GLU A 38 4.82 -18.44 -5.03
C GLU A 38 5.82 -19.33 -4.26
N LEU A 39 6.81 -18.74 -3.59
CA LEU A 39 7.76 -19.47 -2.75
C LEU A 39 7.06 -20.18 -1.58
N TYR A 40 6.15 -19.48 -0.90
CA TYR A 40 5.40 -20.04 0.22
C TYR A 40 4.51 -21.20 -0.23
N SER A 41 3.81 -21.05 -1.35
CA SER A 41 2.96 -22.09 -1.92
C SER A 41 3.75 -23.34 -2.31
N LYS A 42 4.97 -23.17 -2.85
CA LYS A 42 5.86 -24.30 -3.19
C LYS A 42 6.38 -25.02 -1.93
N ARG A 43 6.70 -24.25 -0.88
CA ARG A 43 7.19 -24.80 0.40
C ARG A 43 6.14 -25.66 1.11
N GLU A 44 4.88 -25.21 1.11
CA GLU A 44 3.82 -25.83 1.90
C GLU A 44 2.93 -26.80 1.12
N THR A 45 3.07 -26.89 -0.21
CA THR A 45 2.31 -27.83 -1.07
C THR A 45 0.80 -27.80 -0.84
N PHE A 46 0.20 -26.61 -0.79
CA PHE A 46 -1.24 -26.46 -0.64
C PHE A 46 -2.02 -27.06 -1.81
N THR A 47 -3.13 -27.74 -1.53
CA THR A 47 -4.12 -28.11 -2.55
C THR A 47 -5.00 -26.90 -2.89
N ALA A 48 -5.37 -26.76 -4.17
CA ALA A 48 -6.14 -25.61 -4.65
C ALA A 48 -7.48 -25.41 -3.90
N ASP A 49 -8.08 -26.50 -3.42
CA ASP A 49 -9.37 -26.48 -2.69
C ASP A 49 -9.28 -25.79 -1.32
N VAL A 50 -8.10 -25.80 -0.69
CA VAL A 50 -7.88 -25.18 0.63
C VAL A 50 -7.66 -23.66 0.51
N ILE A 51 -7.18 -23.20 -0.64
CA ILE A 51 -6.88 -21.79 -0.92
C ILE A 51 -8.16 -20.96 -1.12
N ALA A 52 -9.30 -21.59 -1.44
CA ALA A 52 -10.57 -20.93 -1.74
C ALA A 52 -11.31 -20.32 -0.52
N GLY A 53 -10.64 -20.15 0.62
CA GLY A 53 -11.19 -19.49 1.80
C GLY A 53 -11.48 -18.02 1.57
N ASP A 54 -12.71 -17.71 1.15
CA ASP A 54 -13.13 -16.43 0.55
C ASP A 54 -13.33 -15.26 1.55
N SER A 55 -12.96 -15.42 2.82
CA SER A 55 -13.08 -14.33 3.81
C SER A 55 -11.87 -13.40 3.79
N ARG A 56 -12.13 -12.10 3.64
CA ARG A 56 -11.10 -11.04 3.75
C ARG A 56 -10.61 -10.92 5.18
N LEU A 57 -9.30 -10.78 5.35
CA LEU A 57 -8.70 -10.55 6.67
C LEU A 57 -8.71 -9.06 7.05
N VAL A 58 -8.69 -8.17 6.05
CA VAL A 58 -8.84 -6.74 6.26
C VAL A 58 -10.32 -6.39 6.35
N SER A 59 -10.69 -5.70 7.41
CA SER A 59 -12.07 -5.25 7.67
C SER A 59 -12.49 -4.03 6.86
N VAL A 60 -11.52 -3.28 6.33
CA VAL A 60 -11.78 -2.10 5.50
C VAL A 60 -12.42 -2.55 4.18
N PRO A 61 -13.61 -2.01 3.82
CA PRO A 61 -14.25 -2.38 2.57
C PRO A 61 -13.42 -1.90 1.37
N PRO A 62 -13.33 -2.70 0.29
CA PRO A 62 -12.67 -2.27 -0.94
C PRO A 62 -13.19 -0.92 -1.44
N PRO A 63 -12.31 -0.06 -1.96
CA PRO A 63 -12.70 1.24 -2.47
C PRO A 63 -13.56 1.09 -3.74
N SER A 64 -14.79 1.61 -3.67
CA SER A 64 -15.72 1.66 -4.81
C SER A 64 -15.34 2.77 -5.78
N SER A 65 -15.68 2.61 -7.05
CA SER A 65 -15.51 3.64 -8.09
C SER A 65 -16.25 4.94 -7.75
N GLN A 66 -17.34 4.85 -6.98
CA GLN A 66 -18.19 5.96 -6.54
C GLN A 66 -17.56 6.85 -5.46
N LEU A 67 -16.49 6.41 -4.80
CA LEU A 67 -15.84 7.19 -3.76
C LEU A 67 -14.97 8.31 -4.35
N ASP A 68 -14.92 9.43 -3.65
CA ASP A 68 -14.01 10.51 -4.01
C ASP A 68 -12.55 10.11 -3.76
N THR A 69 -11.62 10.82 -4.41
CA THR A 69 -10.17 10.56 -4.28
C THR A 69 -9.66 10.60 -2.83
N PRO A 70 -10.07 11.55 -1.96
CA PRO A 70 -9.67 11.56 -0.54
C PRO A 70 -10.09 10.27 0.18
N ASP A 71 -11.35 9.87 0.02
CA ASP A 71 -11.91 8.67 0.66
C ASP A 71 -11.21 7.40 0.18
N LYS A 72 -10.92 7.30 -1.13
CA LYS A 72 -10.16 6.19 -1.70
C LYS A 72 -8.76 6.08 -1.08
N LEU A 73 -8.07 7.21 -0.94
CA LEU A 73 -6.74 7.26 -0.31
C LEU A 73 -6.79 6.92 1.18
N TRP A 74 -7.79 7.44 1.89
CA TRP A 74 -7.97 7.14 3.31
C TRP A 74 -8.23 5.65 3.54
N ARG A 75 -9.16 5.04 2.78
CA ARG A 75 -9.44 3.60 2.87
C ARG A 75 -8.22 2.77 2.53
N LEU A 76 -7.49 3.16 1.48
CA LEU A 76 -6.25 2.49 1.10
C LEU A 76 -5.23 2.53 2.26
N HIS A 77 -5.00 3.70 2.85
CA HIS A 77 -4.05 3.84 3.94
C HIS A 77 -4.46 3.01 5.17
N ALA A 78 -5.74 3.04 5.55
CA ALA A 78 -6.27 2.26 6.66
C ALA A 78 -6.12 0.74 6.42
N ALA A 79 -6.39 0.28 5.20
CA ALA A 79 -6.22 -1.12 4.82
C ALA A 79 -4.76 -1.56 4.87
N LEU A 80 -3.84 -0.76 4.32
CA LEU A 80 -2.40 -1.05 4.36
C LEU A 80 -1.86 -1.13 5.81
N LEU A 81 -2.37 -0.30 6.72
CA LEU A 81 -2.06 -0.41 8.15
C LEU A 81 -2.51 -1.74 8.75
N GLN A 82 -3.72 -2.21 8.41
CA GLN A 82 -4.19 -3.54 8.85
C GLN A 82 -3.35 -4.66 8.24
N CYS A 83 -2.99 -4.58 6.95
CA CYS A 83 -2.06 -5.50 6.30
C CYS A 83 -0.72 -5.57 7.02
N ARG A 84 -0.16 -4.44 7.46
CA ARG A 84 1.11 -4.42 8.20
C ARG A 84 0.99 -5.15 9.53
N GLY A 85 -0.06 -4.90 10.30
CA GLY A 85 -0.30 -5.61 11.56
C GLY A 85 -0.52 -7.12 11.38
N LEU A 86 -1.24 -7.52 10.32
CA LEU A 86 -1.41 -8.94 9.96
C LEU A 86 -0.07 -9.58 9.59
N MET A 87 0.73 -8.91 8.75
CA MET A 87 2.03 -9.41 8.31
C MET A 87 3.03 -9.55 9.47
N GLU A 88 3.03 -8.60 10.40
CA GLU A 88 3.89 -8.68 11.59
C GLU A 88 3.52 -9.86 12.49
N ARG A 89 2.22 -10.12 12.70
CA ARG A 89 1.75 -11.30 13.42
C ARG A 89 2.06 -12.61 12.69
N ALA A 90 1.89 -12.63 11.36
CA ALA A 90 2.22 -13.79 10.52
C ALA A 90 3.70 -14.17 10.61
N ILE A 91 4.59 -13.18 10.53
CA ILE A 91 6.03 -13.39 10.69
C ILE A 91 6.36 -13.93 12.09
N ALA A 92 5.82 -13.30 13.15
CA ALA A 92 6.09 -13.73 14.51
C ALA A 92 5.66 -15.19 14.75
N LYS A 93 4.44 -15.56 14.32
CA LYS A 93 3.94 -16.93 14.47
C LYS A 93 4.66 -17.94 13.60
N GLU A 94 5.05 -17.56 12.38
CA GLU A 94 5.88 -18.42 11.54
C GLU A 94 7.24 -18.69 12.21
N ASP A 95 7.88 -17.66 12.76
CA ASP A 95 9.18 -17.80 13.40
C ASP A 95 9.10 -18.64 14.69
N GLU A 96 8.02 -18.51 15.46
CA GLU A 96 7.73 -19.30 16.68
C GLU A 96 7.47 -20.79 16.38
N GLU A 97 6.57 -21.09 15.44
CA GLU A 97 6.02 -22.44 15.26
C GLU A 97 6.65 -23.22 14.09
N MET A 98 7.20 -22.52 13.09
CA MET A 98 7.76 -23.12 11.87
C MET A 98 9.26 -22.83 11.72
N GLY A 99 9.84 -22.05 12.63
CA GLY A 99 11.20 -21.55 12.60
C GLY A 99 11.38 -20.41 11.59
N SER A 100 12.38 -19.55 11.83
CA SER A 100 12.75 -18.52 10.86
C SER A 100 13.13 -19.19 9.54
N GLY A 101 12.43 -18.82 8.46
CA GLY A 101 12.77 -19.29 7.12
C GLY A 101 14.23 -18.97 6.79
N THR A 102 14.84 -19.71 5.86
CA THR A 102 16.23 -19.48 5.45
C THR A 102 16.31 -19.03 4.00
N GLY A 103 17.34 -18.23 3.70
CA GLY A 103 17.71 -17.87 2.33
C GLY A 103 16.80 -16.83 1.67
N GLU A 104 16.40 -17.10 0.42
CA GLU A 104 15.66 -16.16 -0.42
C GLU A 104 14.27 -15.82 0.15
N TYR A 105 13.59 -16.79 0.76
CA TYR A 105 12.27 -16.58 1.37
C TYR A 105 12.30 -15.54 2.48
N GLU A 106 13.25 -15.66 3.42
CA GLU A 106 13.40 -14.72 4.54
C GLU A 106 13.75 -13.32 4.05
N THR A 107 14.65 -13.25 3.07
CA THR A 107 15.08 -12.00 2.45
C THR A 107 13.89 -11.29 1.79
N LEU A 108 13.10 -12.01 1.01
CA LEU A 108 11.93 -11.47 0.32
C LEU A 108 10.83 -11.07 1.31
N ARG A 109 10.59 -11.88 2.34
CA ARG A 109 9.65 -11.57 3.44
C ARG A 109 9.99 -10.25 4.12
N LYS A 110 11.28 -10.02 4.40
CA LYS A 110 11.78 -8.76 4.96
C LYS A 110 11.59 -7.58 4.00
N MET A 111 11.95 -7.76 2.73
CA MET A 111 11.76 -6.73 1.70
C MET A 111 10.30 -6.30 1.56
N VAL A 112 9.36 -7.26 1.50
CA VAL A 112 7.92 -6.97 1.44
C VAL A 112 7.48 -6.14 2.66
N LYS A 113 7.92 -6.49 3.88
CA LYS A 113 7.57 -5.74 5.10
C LYS A 113 8.10 -4.30 5.07
N GLU A 114 9.35 -4.12 4.66
CA GLU A 114 9.97 -2.80 4.53
C GLU A 114 9.27 -1.96 3.46
N ARG A 115 8.98 -2.57 2.30
CA ARG A 115 8.29 -1.93 1.19
C ARG A 115 6.86 -1.53 1.55
N LEU A 116 6.13 -2.39 2.24
CA LEU A 116 4.80 -2.10 2.78
C LEU A 116 4.84 -0.90 3.73
N SER A 117 5.83 -0.87 4.63
CA SER A 117 6.02 0.25 5.56
C SER A 117 6.32 1.57 4.82
N PHE A 118 7.13 1.51 3.77
CA PHE A 118 7.42 2.67 2.93
C PHE A 118 6.18 3.18 2.18
N LEU A 119 5.37 2.27 1.62
CA LEU A 119 4.12 2.61 0.95
C LEU A 119 3.11 3.24 1.92
N ILE A 120 3.01 2.73 3.16
CA ILE A 120 2.17 3.31 4.21
C ILE A 120 2.59 4.75 4.50
N ASN A 121 3.88 5.02 4.66
CA ASN A 121 4.37 6.38 4.91
C ASN A 121 4.00 7.33 3.76
N MET A 122 4.24 6.93 2.51
CA MET A 122 3.90 7.74 1.33
C MET A 122 2.39 7.99 1.20
N THR A 123 1.57 6.95 1.38
CA THR A 123 0.11 7.10 1.33
C THR A 123 -0.41 7.97 2.48
N GLY A 124 0.20 7.91 3.66
CA GLY A 124 -0.12 8.77 4.80
C GLY A 124 0.19 10.24 4.52
N GLU A 125 1.31 10.54 3.84
CA GLU A 125 1.60 11.90 3.36
C GLU A 125 0.56 12.39 2.34
N LEU A 126 0.14 11.53 1.42
CA LEU A 126 -0.89 11.85 0.42
C LEU A 126 -2.24 12.13 1.08
N VAL A 127 -2.65 11.33 2.08
CA VAL A 127 -3.88 11.58 2.85
C VAL A 127 -3.82 12.94 3.53
N LYS A 128 -2.73 13.26 4.23
CA LYS A 128 -2.54 14.57 4.90
C LYS A 128 -2.58 15.75 3.91
N ALA A 129 -2.04 15.56 2.71
CA ALA A 129 -2.03 16.60 1.68
C ALA A 129 -3.42 16.88 1.09
N VAL A 130 -4.34 15.90 1.13
CA VAL A 130 -5.68 16.00 0.56
C VAL A 130 -6.72 16.45 1.59
N ASP A 131 -6.61 15.99 2.84
CA ASP A 131 -7.66 16.16 3.87
C ASP A 131 -7.32 17.18 4.98
N GLY A 132 -6.10 17.74 4.96
CA GLY A 132 -5.58 18.49 6.11
C GLY A 132 -5.30 17.58 7.32
N PRO A 133 -4.92 18.12 8.50
CA PRO A 133 -4.54 17.32 9.65
C PRO A 133 -5.78 16.73 10.36
N ALA A 134 -6.44 15.75 9.73
CA ALA A 134 -7.48 14.96 10.36
C ALA A 134 -6.86 13.79 11.15
N VAL A 135 -7.33 13.60 12.38
CA VAL A 135 -6.88 12.56 13.31
C VAL A 135 -7.30 11.19 12.78
N MET A 136 -6.32 10.41 12.34
CA MET A 136 -6.53 9.03 11.91
C MET A 136 -6.58 8.12 13.13
N THR A 137 -7.72 7.48 13.37
CA THR A 137 -7.80 6.33 14.29
C THR A 137 -8.16 5.10 13.45
N PRO A 138 -7.18 4.31 12.98
CA PRO A 138 -7.49 3.01 12.43
C PRO A 138 -7.81 2.10 13.61
N SER A 139 -9.09 1.72 13.76
CA SER A 139 -9.47 0.61 14.63
C SER A 139 -8.86 -0.66 14.05
N LEU A 140 -7.85 -1.19 14.73
CA LEU A 140 -7.36 -2.54 14.49
C LEU A 140 -8.45 -3.47 15.00
N ASN A 141 -9.31 -3.98 14.11
CA ASN A 141 -10.23 -5.03 14.52
C ASN A 141 -9.40 -6.28 14.81
N ASP A 142 -9.63 -6.86 15.99
CA ASP A 142 -9.14 -8.17 16.42
C ASP A 142 -9.65 -9.25 15.47
N SER A 143 -8.99 -9.40 14.32
CA SER A 143 -9.16 -10.57 13.49
C SER A 143 -8.40 -11.73 14.13
N VAL A 144 -9.17 -12.75 14.50
CA VAL A 144 -8.82 -14.12 14.96
C VAL A 144 -7.42 -14.21 15.53
N GLU A 145 -7.33 -14.26 16.85
CA GLU A 145 -6.10 -14.56 17.57
C GLU A 145 -5.54 -15.90 17.09
N PRO A 146 -4.32 -15.95 16.53
CA PRO A 146 -3.76 -17.18 15.97
C PRO A 146 -3.35 -18.21 17.05
N ASP A 147 -3.51 -17.89 18.33
CA ASP A 147 -2.97 -18.66 19.46
C ASP A 147 -3.58 -20.05 19.64
N SER A 148 -4.71 -20.35 18.98
CA SER A 148 -5.34 -21.68 19.01
C SER A 148 -5.32 -22.42 17.67
N LEU A 149 -4.58 -21.94 16.68
CA LEU A 149 -4.52 -22.57 15.36
C LEU A 149 -3.60 -23.80 15.39
N THR A 150 -4.06 -24.89 14.77
CA THR A 150 -3.15 -26.00 14.43
C THR A 150 -2.08 -25.54 13.44
N LEU A 151 -0.94 -26.23 13.36
CA LEU A 151 0.15 -25.86 12.44
C LEU A 151 -0.31 -25.77 10.98
N PHE A 152 -1.27 -26.61 10.56
CA PHE A 152 -1.86 -26.52 9.22
C PHE A 152 -2.72 -25.26 9.03
N GLU A 153 -3.57 -24.93 10.00
CA GLU A 153 -4.39 -23.72 9.96
C GLU A 153 -3.54 -22.45 10.05
N LEU A 154 -2.45 -22.48 10.82
CA LEU A 154 -1.48 -21.40 10.88
C LEU A 154 -0.85 -21.16 9.51
N LYS A 155 -0.41 -22.22 8.82
CA LYS A 155 0.14 -22.13 7.47
C LYS A 155 -0.85 -21.52 6.48
N LEU A 156 -2.10 -21.96 6.53
CA LEU A 156 -3.16 -21.40 5.71
C LEU A 156 -3.42 -19.92 6.06
N TRP A 157 -3.41 -19.58 7.34
CA TRP A 157 -3.60 -18.20 7.79
C TRP A 157 -2.46 -17.28 7.32
N VAL A 158 -1.19 -17.71 7.41
CA VAL A 158 -0.04 -16.97 6.87
C VAL A 158 -0.17 -16.78 5.36
N PHE A 159 -0.53 -17.83 4.63
CA PHE A 159 -0.81 -17.73 3.19
C PHE A 159 -1.89 -16.68 2.92
N ARG A 160 -3.00 -16.72 3.65
CA ARG A 160 -4.10 -15.74 3.51
C ARG A 160 -3.65 -14.31 3.82
N VAL A 161 -2.81 -14.11 4.83
CA VAL A 161 -2.21 -12.80 5.11
C VAL A 161 -1.42 -12.29 3.91
N PHE A 162 -0.59 -13.12 3.27
CA PHE A 162 0.14 -12.72 2.07
C PHE A 162 -0.80 -12.41 0.89
N THR A 163 -1.87 -13.19 0.70
CA THR A 163 -2.86 -12.88 -0.35
C THR A 163 -3.62 -11.57 -0.09
N GLU A 164 -3.83 -11.22 1.17
CA GLU A 164 -4.46 -9.95 1.55
C GLU A 164 -3.52 -8.78 1.23
N VAL A 165 -2.22 -8.91 1.54
CA VAL A 165 -1.19 -7.91 1.16
C VAL A 165 -1.13 -7.74 -0.36
N ASP A 166 -1.14 -8.84 -1.13
CA ASP A 166 -1.18 -8.81 -2.60
C ASP A 166 -2.41 -8.06 -3.13
N TYR A 167 -3.60 -8.36 -2.60
CA TYR A 167 -4.84 -7.71 -2.99
C TYR A 167 -4.79 -6.18 -2.75
N TRP A 168 -4.32 -5.76 -1.57
CA TRP A 168 -4.22 -4.34 -1.26
C TRP A 168 -3.08 -3.64 -1.99
N ALA A 169 -2.00 -4.35 -2.36
CA ALA A 169 -0.96 -3.83 -3.24
C ALA A 169 -1.51 -3.57 -4.66
N LYS A 170 -2.28 -4.50 -5.24
CA LYS A 170 -2.99 -4.29 -6.53
C LYS A 170 -3.94 -3.08 -6.47
N THR A 171 -4.68 -2.98 -5.38
CA THR A 171 -5.58 -1.85 -5.13
C THR A 171 -4.81 -0.54 -5.02
N ALA A 172 -3.66 -0.54 -4.33
CA ALA A 172 -2.78 0.61 -4.21
C ALA A 172 -2.28 1.09 -5.57
N VAL A 173 -1.78 0.19 -6.42
CA VAL A 173 -1.34 0.51 -7.79
C VAL A 173 -2.46 1.20 -8.55
N THR A 174 -3.67 0.62 -8.53
CA THR A 174 -4.83 1.15 -9.25
C THR A 174 -5.19 2.57 -8.81
N ILE A 175 -5.28 2.81 -7.49
CA ILE A 175 -5.66 4.12 -6.95
C ILE A 175 -4.57 5.16 -7.21
N LEU A 176 -3.31 4.83 -6.94
CA LEU A 176 -2.19 5.76 -7.04
C LEU A 176 -1.90 6.15 -8.49
N GLN A 177 -2.07 5.22 -9.45
CA GLN A 177 -1.92 5.52 -10.87
C GLN A 177 -3.08 6.38 -11.41
N ALA A 178 -4.28 6.25 -10.84
CA ALA A 178 -5.45 7.06 -11.21
C ALA A 178 -5.39 8.50 -10.68
N LEU A 179 -4.45 8.81 -9.77
CA LEU A 179 -4.23 10.18 -9.33
C LEU A 179 -3.76 11.05 -10.50
N PRO A 180 -4.14 12.34 -10.54
CA PRO A 180 -3.78 13.23 -11.64
C PRO A 180 -2.26 13.31 -11.87
N LYS A 181 -1.78 12.68 -12.94
CA LYS A 181 -0.44 12.86 -13.49
C LYS A 181 -0.45 14.14 -14.33
N GLU A 182 0.54 15.01 -14.16
CA GLU A 182 0.61 16.26 -14.88
C GLU A 182 0.55 16.04 -16.40
N ARG A 183 -0.49 16.55 -17.06
CA ARG A 183 -0.39 16.84 -18.49
C ARG A 183 0.46 18.09 -18.57
N VAL A 184 1.71 17.94 -19.05
CA VAL A 184 2.51 19.07 -19.52
C VAL A 184 1.70 19.77 -20.59
N ARG A 185 0.92 20.78 -20.21
CA ARG A 185 0.42 21.78 -21.13
C ARG A 185 1.67 22.54 -21.54
N THR A 186 2.26 22.14 -22.66
CA THR A 186 3.15 23.02 -23.40
C THR A 186 2.32 24.24 -23.79
N THR A 187 2.31 25.25 -22.92
CA THR A 187 1.92 26.60 -23.29
C THR A 187 2.89 27.03 -24.37
N ARG A 188 2.51 26.79 -25.63
CA ARG A 188 3.12 27.42 -26.80
C ARG A 188 3.00 28.93 -26.56
N HIS A 189 4.05 29.54 -26.05
CA HIS A 189 4.21 30.98 -26.02
C HIS A 189 4.19 31.46 -27.47
N ARG A 190 3.02 31.92 -27.95
CA ARG A 190 2.89 32.62 -29.21
C ARG A 190 3.57 33.97 -29.02
N SER A 191 4.83 34.06 -29.42
CA SER A 191 5.60 35.30 -29.45
C SER A 191 4.85 36.32 -30.31
N THR A 192 4.24 37.31 -29.66
CA THR A 192 3.67 38.49 -30.30
C THR A 192 4.81 39.38 -30.78
N ARG A 193 5.15 39.26 -32.07
CA ARG A 193 6.06 40.18 -32.74
C ARG A 193 5.35 41.52 -32.93
N SER A 194 5.60 42.45 -32.03
CA SER A 194 5.22 43.86 -32.14
C SER A 194 6.11 44.55 -33.17
N THR A 195 5.59 44.83 -34.35
CA THR A 195 6.21 45.73 -35.33
C THR A 195 5.63 47.13 -35.08
N ARG A 196 6.43 48.04 -34.50
CA ARG A 196 6.09 49.47 -34.44
C ARG A 196 6.66 50.16 -35.67
N ARG A 197 5.81 50.93 -36.33
CA ARG A 197 6.11 51.89 -37.41
C ARG A 197 7.00 53.01 -36.91
#